data_AF-Q0CF99-F1
#
_entry.id   AF-Q0CF99-F1
#
_cell.length_a   1.000
_cell.length_b   1.000
_cell.length_c   1.000
_cell.angle_alpha   90.00
_cell.angle_beta   90.00
_cell.angle_gamma   90.00
#
_symmetry.space_group_name_H-M   'P 1'
#
loop_
_entity.id
_entity.type
_entity.pdbx_description
1 polymer ?
#
loop_
_entity_poly.entity_id
_entity_poly.type
_entity_poly.pdbx_seq_one_letter_code
_entity_poly.pdbx_strand_id
1 'polypeptide(L)'
;MESLRRAYGIAEPIRRGMELKIVRDGTFRPAVLGGVKGGNLHEDILVLGGRDTEVGWEDIFQGDEFREPPTFHDEMEKRLRMD
;
A
#
# COMPACT_ATOMS: atom_id res chain seq x y z
N MET A 1 -7.04 -7.96 -13.51
CA MET A 1 -7.67 -6.92 -14.36
C MET A 1 -8.55 -7.50 -15.47
N GLU A 2 -8.20 -8.66 -16.03
CA GLU A 2 -9.01 -9.31 -17.06
C GLU A 2 -10.40 -9.75 -16.54
N SER A 3 -10.50 -10.20 -15.30
CA SER A 3 -11.77 -10.51 -14.64
C SER A 3 -12.73 -9.32 -14.61
N LEU A 4 -12.25 -8.14 -14.17
CA LEU A 4 -13.02 -6.90 -14.20
C LEU A 4 -13.44 -6.53 -15.62
N ARG A 5 -12.52 -6.68 -16.60
CA ARG A 5 -12.82 -6.40 -18.01
C ARG A 5 -13.95 -7.28 -18.53
N ARG A 6 -13.95 -8.57 -18.17
CA ARG A 6 -14.97 -9.54 -18.57
C ARG A 6 -16.32 -9.27 -17.90
N ALA A 7 -16.32 -8.88 -16.63
CA ALA A 7 -17.55 -8.67 -15.87
C ALA A 7 -18.21 -7.28 -16.11
N TYR A 8 -17.39 -6.24 -16.26
CA TYR A 8 -17.85 -4.84 -16.22
C TYR A 8 -17.38 -4.00 -17.42
N GLY A 9 -16.72 -4.61 -18.40
CA GLY A 9 -16.22 -3.92 -19.59
C GLY A 9 -14.92 -3.16 -19.34
N ILE A 10 -14.47 -2.40 -20.36
CA ILE A 10 -13.12 -1.80 -20.37
C ILE A 10 -12.96 -0.61 -19.40
N ALA A 11 -14.06 0.07 -19.05
CA ALA A 11 -14.01 1.22 -18.15
C ALA A 11 -13.56 0.83 -16.74
N GLU A 12 -13.95 -0.36 -16.27
CA GLU A 12 -13.72 -0.75 -14.87
C GLU A 12 -12.24 -1.02 -14.54
N PRO A 13 -11.46 -1.78 -15.35
CA PRO A 13 -10.02 -1.88 -15.17
C PRO A 13 -9.31 -0.51 -15.23
N ILE A 14 -9.76 0.40 -16.09
CA ILE A 14 -9.14 1.73 -16.21
C ILE A 14 -9.36 2.51 -14.92
N ARG A 15 -10.62 2.60 -14.47
CA ARG A 15 -10.97 3.28 -13.21
C ARG A 15 -10.22 2.68 -12.03
N ARG A 16 -10.25 1.35 -11.87
CA ARG A 16 -9.55 0.66 -10.78
C ARG A 16 -8.05 0.91 -10.80
N GLY A 17 -7.43 0.91 -11.98
CA GLY A 17 -6.01 1.25 -12.12
C GLY A 17 -5.70 2.67 -11.70
N MET A 18 -6.56 3.63 -12.04
CA MET A 18 -6.42 5.03 -11.63
C MET A 18 -6.58 5.21 -10.12
N GLU A 19 -7.58 4.57 -9.51
CA GLU A 19 -7.82 4.61 -8.06
C GLU A 19 -6.62 4.03 -7.28
N LEU A 20 -6.12 2.85 -7.69
CA LEU A 20 -4.93 2.24 -7.09
C LEU A 20 -3.70 3.15 -7.21
N LYS A 21 -3.52 3.80 -8.36
CA LYS A 21 -2.42 4.74 -8.56
C LYS A 21 -2.53 5.93 -7.59
N ILE A 22 -3.71 6.55 -7.49
CA ILE A 22 -3.94 7.69 -6.59
C ILE A 22 -3.66 7.29 -5.14
N VAL A 23 -4.13 6.11 -4.72
CA VAL A 23 -3.88 5.60 -3.38
C VAL A 23 -2.38 5.42 -3.14
N ARG A 24 -1.66 4.71 -4.03
CA ARG A 24 -0.21 4.48 -3.88
C ARG A 24 0.61 5.78 -3.88
N ASP A 25 0.26 6.72 -4.75
CA ASP A 25 0.98 7.99 -4.87
C ASP A 25 0.68 8.93 -3.69
N GLY A 26 -0.55 8.87 -3.15
CA GLY A 26 -1.05 9.74 -2.09
C GLY A 26 -0.77 9.23 -0.67
N THR A 27 -0.46 7.95 -0.49
CA THR A 27 -0.19 7.41 0.84
C THR A 27 1.30 7.48 1.17
N PHE A 28 1.62 8.33 2.15
CA PHE A 28 2.88 8.25 2.87
C PHE A 28 2.58 8.09 4.36
N ARG A 29 3.22 7.11 4.98
CA ARG A 29 3.20 6.90 6.41
C ARG A 29 4.64 6.60 6.83
N PRO A 30 5.22 7.33 7.79
CA PRO A 30 6.58 7.08 8.25
C PRO A 30 6.75 5.67 8.83
N ALA A 31 7.94 5.04 8.73
CA ALA A 31 8.16 3.71 9.31
C ALA A 31 7.96 3.70 10.83
N VAL A 32 8.30 4.80 11.52
CA VAL A 32 8.05 4.96 12.96
C VAL A 32 6.56 4.89 13.33
N LEU A 33 5.67 5.22 12.38
CA LEU A 33 4.23 5.07 12.55
C LEU A 33 3.70 3.76 11.93
N GLY A 34 4.59 2.88 11.47
CA GLY A 34 4.26 1.59 10.87
C GLY A 34 3.98 1.66 9.37
N GLY A 35 4.42 2.68 8.63
CA GLY A 35 4.06 2.82 7.21
C GLY A 35 4.82 1.97 6.21
N VAL A 36 5.95 1.38 6.61
CA VAL A 36 6.67 0.38 5.79
C VAL A 36 6.15 -1.03 6.05
N LYS A 37 5.54 -1.25 7.22
CA LYS A 37 5.12 -2.57 7.71
C LYS A 37 3.60 -2.75 7.59
N GLY A 38 2.80 -1.73 7.85
CA GLY A 38 1.35 -1.80 7.71
C GLY A 38 0.93 -1.76 6.25
N GLY A 39 0.14 -2.74 5.82
CA GLY A 39 -0.60 -2.67 4.57
C GLY A 39 -1.43 -1.38 4.47
N ASN A 40 -1.73 -0.96 3.25
CA ASN A 40 -2.56 0.20 3.02
C ASN A 40 -4.01 -0.26 2.88
N LEU A 41 -4.85 0.01 3.89
CA LEU A 41 -6.27 -0.36 3.88
C LEU A 41 -6.98 0.04 2.58
N HIS A 42 -6.67 1.23 2.05
CA HIS A 42 -7.28 1.68 0.80
C HIS A 42 -6.80 0.84 -0.39
N GLU A 43 -5.56 0.39 -0.39
CA GLU A 43 -5.06 -0.55 -1.39
C GLU A 43 -5.72 -1.92 -1.23
N ASP A 44 -5.85 -2.43 0.00
CA ASP A 44 -6.43 -3.74 0.29
C ASP A 44 -7.90 -3.87 -0.16
N ILE A 45 -8.67 -2.78 -0.06
CA ILE A 45 -10.04 -2.67 -0.60
C ILE A 45 -10.04 -2.67 -2.13
N LEU A 46 -9.03 -2.06 -2.76
CA LEU A 46 -8.97 -1.87 -4.20
C LEU A 46 -8.36 -3.07 -4.93
N VAL A 47 -7.53 -3.89 -4.25
CA VAL A 47 -6.93 -5.11 -4.80
C VAL A 47 -8.02 -6.12 -5.16
N LEU A 48 -7.79 -6.85 -6.24
CA LEU A 48 -8.73 -7.88 -6.70
C LEU A 48 -8.82 -9.01 -5.68
N GLY A 49 -10.03 -9.21 -5.14
CA GLY A 49 -10.31 -10.20 -4.11
C GLY A 49 -10.67 -9.58 -2.77
N GLY A 50 -10.28 -8.31 -2.51
CA GLY A 50 -10.55 -7.60 -1.26
C GLY A 50 -9.87 -8.27 -0.07
N ARG A 51 -8.74 -7.73 0.39
CA ARG A 51 -8.03 -8.28 1.58
C ARG A 51 -8.34 -7.48 2.85
N ASP A 52 -9.24 -6.51 2.77
CA ASP A 52 -9.61 -5.60 3.85
C ASP A 52 -10.33 -6.29 5.03
N THR A 53 -10.82 -7.50 4.82
CA THR A 53 -11.56 -8.30 5.82
C THR A 53 -10.79 -9.50 6.33
N GLU A 54 -9.55 -9.70 5.88
CA GLU A 54 -8.71 -10.84 6.22
C GLU A 54 -7.44 -10.37 6.94
N VAL A 55 -6.95 -11.19 7.88
CA VAL A 55 -5.63 -10.98 8.51
C VAL A 55 -4.87 -12.30 8.51
N GLY A 56 -3.69 -12.28 7.89
CA GLY A 56 -2.77 -13.39 7.82
C GLY A 56 -1.64 -13.28 8.84
N TRP A 57 -0.85 -14.34 8.97
CA TRP A 57 0.35 -14.32 9.81
C TRP A 57 1.40 -13.36 9.25
N GLU A 58 1.50 -13.28 7.93
CA GLU A 58 2.39 -12.39 7.18
C GLU A 58 2.10 -10.89 7.38
N ASP A 59 0.89 -10.53 7.81
CA ASP A 59 0.55 -9.13 8.13
C ASP A 59 1.12 -8.71 9.49
N ILE A 60 1.32 -9.67 10.39
CA ILE A 60 1.78 -9.46 11.76
C ILE A 60 3.29 -9.70 11.87
N PHE A 61 3.80 -10.72 11.19
CA PHE A 61 5.19 -11.17 11.25
C PHE A 61 5.86 -11.02 9.89
N GLN A 62 6.71 -10.00 9.79
CA GLN A 62 7.35 -9.57 8.54
C GLN A 62 8.87 -9.85 8.52
N GLY A 63 9.41 -10.41 9.61
CA GLY A 63 10.81 -10.84 9.72
C GLY A 63 11.79 -9.72 10.07
N ASP A 64 11.31 -8.52 10.38
CA ASP A 64 12.13 -7.38 10.80
C ASP A 64 11.74 -6.84 12.20
N GLU A 65 11.06 -7.65 13.02
CA GLU A 65 10.43 -7.24 14.28
C GLU A 65 11.43 -6.64 15.26
N PHE A 66 12.70 -7.05 15.17
CA PHE A 66 13.81 -6.58 16.01
C PHE A 66 14.65 -5.47 15.37
N ARG A 67 14.35 -5.06 14.14
CA ARG A 67 15.07 -3.98 13.46
C ARG A 67 14.48 -2.65 13.84
N GLU A 68 15.34 -1.74 14.29
CA GLU A 68 14.94 -0.36 14.58
C GLU A 68 14.52 0.34 13.27
N PRO A 69 13.31 0.94 13.22
CA PRO A 69 12.85 1.63 12.03
C PRO A 69 13.70 2.89 11.76
N PRO A 70 13.85 3.31 10.49
CA PRO A 70 14.45 4.60 10.15
C PRO A 70 13.78 5.75 10.91
N THR A 71 14.53 6.82 11.21
CA THR A 71 13.92 7.99 11.84
C THR A 71 13.07 8.76 10.84
N PHE A 72 12.09 9.53 11.33
CA PHE A 72 11.25 10.37 10.48
C PHE A 72 12.07 11.34 9.62
N HIS A 73 13.13 11.92 10.18
CA HIS A 73 13.96 12.89 9.48
C HIS A 73 14.73 12.25 8.33
N ASP A 74 15.36 11.09 8.56
CA ASP A 74 16.09 10.36 7.51
C ASP A 74 15.18 9.99 6.32
N GLU A 75 13.94 9.58 6.60
CA GLU A 75 12.96 9.23 5.56
C GLU A 75 12.55 10.46 4.73
N MET A 76 12.34 11.59 5.39
CA MET A 76 11.91 12.83 4.74
C MET A 76 13.02 13.42 3.90
N GLU A 77 14.27 13.44 4.37
CA GLU A 77 15.43 13.92 3.62
C GLU A 77 15.62 13.13 2.33
N LYS A 78 15.55 11.79 2.42
CA LYS A 78 15.60 10.90 1.26
C LYS A 78 14.44 11.11 0.29
N ARG A 79 13.21 11.30 0.80
CA ARG A 79 12.02 11.52 -0.03
C ARG A 79 12.05 12.88 -0.74
N LEU A 80 12.54 13.90 -0.05
CA LEU A 80 12.63 15.28 -0.55
C LEU A 80 13.89 15.53 -1.37
N ARG A 81 14.81 14.55 -1.47
CA ARG A 81 16.10 14.67 -2.18
C ARG A 81 16.92 15.83 -1.66
N MET A 82 17.02 15.91 -0.33
CA MET A 82 17.80 16.95 0.36
C MET A 82 19.28 16.55 0.55
N ASP A 83 19.66 15.34 0.14
CA ASP A 83 21.03 14.83 -0.01
C ASP A 83 21.46 14.73 -1.47
#